data_AF-A0A3D5VLM7-F1
#
_entry.id   AF-A0A3D5VLM7-F1
#
_cell.length_a   1.000
_cell.length_b   1.000
_cell.length_c   1.000
_cell.angle_alpha   90.00
_cell.angle_beta   90.00
_cell.angle_gamma   90.00
#
_symmetry.space_group_name_H-M   'P 1'
#
loop_
_entity.id
_entity.type
_entity.pdbx_description
1 polymer ?
#
loop_
_entity_poly.entity_id
_entity_poly.type
_entity_poly.pdbx_seq_one_letter_code
_entity_poly.pdbx_strand_id
1 'polypeptide(L)'
;MEALKQGADALFILLGAIMVLAMHAGFAFLELGTVRRKNQVNALVKILVDFSVSTVVYFAVGYAVAYGTTFFVGAEQLAAKNGYDLVKFFFLLTFAAAIPAIISGGIAERAKFWPQLIATAVIVGFVYPFFEGIVWNQHFGVQAWIKGLTGAEFHDFAGSVVVHAVGGWIALGAVLLLGARSNRYRKDGAISAHPPSSIPFLALGAWILTVGWFGFNVMSAQTLDKISGLVAVNSLMAMVGGTLAALAVGKNDPGF
;
A
#
# COMPACT_ATOMS: atom_id res chain seq x y z
N MET A 1 -14.90 -24.65 20.46
CA MET A 1 -14.86 -23.16 20.49
C MET A 1 -13.57 -22.64 19.89
N GLU A 2 -12.39 -23.15 20.29
CA GLU A 2 -11.08 -22.76 19.74
C GLU A 2 -10.98 -22.84 18.21
N ALA A 3 -11.33 -24.00 17.61
CA ALA A 3 -11.25 -24.20 16.17
C ALA A 3 -12.16 -23.26 15.37
N LEU A 4 -13.36 -22.95 15.91
CA LEU A 4 -14.29 -21.99 15.32
C LEU A 4 -13.70 -20.58 15.34
N LYS A 5 -13.08 -20.17 16.46
CA LYS A 5 -12.41 -18.88 16.57
C LYS A 5 -11.28 -18.76 15.55
N GLN A 6 -10.40 -19.78 15.46
CA GLN A 6 -9.28 -19.78 14.52
C GLN A 6 -9.75 -19.69 13.06
N GLY A 7 -10.79 -20.45 12.68
CA GLY A 7 -11.35 -20.38 11.33
C GLY A 7 -11.98 -19.01 11.05
N ALA A 8 -12.63 -18.41 12.04
CA ALA A 8 -13.26 -17.10 11.91
C ALA A 8 -12.22 -15.97 11.82
N ASP A 9 -11.13 -16.02 12.59
CA ASP A 9 -10.00 -15.08 12.51
C ASP A 9 -9.30 -15.19 11.15
N ALA A 10 -9.09 -16.41 10.63
CA ALA A 10 -8.52 -16.63 9.31
C ALA A 10 -9.42 -16.08 8.19
N LEU A 11 -10.74 -16.32 8.26
CA LEU A 11 -11.70 -15.76 7.32
C LEU A 11 -11.71 -14.23 7.38
N PHE A 12 -11.70 -13.67 8.59
CA PHE A 12 -11.72 -12.23 8.82
C PHE A 12 -10.53 -11.53 8.14
N ILE A 13 -9.31 -11.98 8.40
CA ILE A 13 -8.12 -11.37 7.80
C ILE A 13 -8.00 -11.69 6.30
N LEU A 14 -8.52 -12.83 5.82
CA LEU A 14 -8.61 -13.16 4.39
C LEU A 14 -9.49 -12.18 3.62
N LEU A 15 -10.66 -11.83 4.17
CA LEU A 15 -11.53 -10.81 3.58
C LEU A 15 -10.80 -9.47 3.48
N GLY A 16 -10.05 -9.11 4.51
CA GLY A 16 -9.14 -7.96 4.49
C GLY A 16 -8.13 -8.04 3.34
N ALA A 17 -7.44 -9.17 3.21
CA ALA A 17 -6.42 -9.35 2.18
C ALA A 17 -7.01 -9.27 0.77
N ILE A 18 -8.21 -9.79 0.54
CA ILE A 18 -8.92 -9.69 -0.75
C ILE A 18 -9.32 -8.25 -1.04
N MET A 19 -9.82 -7.51 -0.05
CA MET A 19 -10.19 -6.10 -0.20
C MET A 19 -8.95 -5.22 -0.48
N VAL A 20 -7.83 -5.48 0.19
CA VAL A 20 -6.58 -4.76 -0.07
C VAL A 20 -5.94 -5.20 -1.39
N LEU A 21 -6.09 -6.46 -1.81
CA LEU A 21 -5.75 -6.89 -3.16
C LEU A 21 -6.57 -6.11 -4.21
N ALA A 22 -7.85 -5.85 -3.96
CA ALA A 22 -8.64 -4.99 -4.84
C ALA A 22 -8.08 -3.55 -4.90
N MET A 23 -7.46 -3.02 -3.84
CA MET A 23 -6.76 -1.73 -3.90
C MET A 23 -5.66 -1.70 -4.95
N HIS A 24 -5.00 -2.82 -5.24
CA HIS A 24 -4.01 -2.89 -6.33
C HIS A 24 -4.63 -2.67 -7.71
N ALA A 25 -5.85 -3.17 -7.93
CA ALA A 25 -6.63 -2.79 -9.11
C ALA A 25 -7.01 -1.31 -9.08
N GLY A 26 -7.32 -0.77 -7.90
CA GLY A 26 -7.55 0.66 -7.68
C GLY A 26 -6.35 1.53 -8.09
N PHE A 27 -5.14 1.19 -7.62
CA PHE A 27 -3.90 1.83 -8.03
C PHE A 27 -3.66 1.71 -9.54
N ALA A 28 -3.97 0.55 -10.14
CA ALA A 28 -3.89 0.36 -11.57
C ALA A 28 -4.77 1.34 -12.33
N PHE A 29 -6.07 1.39 -12.04
CA PHE A 29 -6.98 2.28 -12.75
C PHE A 29 -6.69 3.77 -12.49
N LEU A 30 -6.22 4.13 -11.30
CA LEU A 30 -5.79 5.49 -10.98
C LEU A 30 -4.56 5.90 -11.81
N GLU A 31 -3.54 5.06 -11.91
CA GLU A 31 -2.35 5.32 -12.73
C GLU A 31 -2.71 5.33 -14.23
N LEU A 32 -3.49 4.36 -14.70
CA LEU A 32 -3.92 4.27 -16.10
C LEU A 32 -4.73 5.49 -16.54
N GLY A 33 -5.60 6.00 -15.67
CA GLY A 33 -6.40 7.19 -15.93
C GLY A 33 -5.56 8.47 -16.00
N THR A 34 -4.46 8.54 -15.26
CA THR A 34 -3.62 9.75 -15.12
C THR A 34 -2.45 9.83 -16.11
N VAL A 35 -1.93 8.70 -16.58
CA VAL A 35 -0.87 8.69 -17.62
C VAL A 35 -1.42 9.04 -19.00
N ARG A 36 -0.54 9.43 -19.94
CA ARG A 36 -0.95 9.64 -21.34
C ARG A 36 -1.37 8.31 -21.97
N ARG A 37 -2.33 8.34 -22.89
CA ARG A 37 -2.90 7.14 -23.56
C ARG A 37 -1.85 6.17 -24.11
N LYS A 38 -0.76 6.69 -24.69
CA LYS A 38 0.36 5.89 -25.21
C LYS A 38 1.11 5.05 -24.15
N ASN A 39 0.98 5.39 -22.86
CA ASN A 39 1.68 4.77 -21.75
C ASN A 39 0.78 3.84 -20.90
N GLN A 40 -0.52 3.74 -21.19
CA GLN A 40 -1.47 2.97 -20.38
C GLN A 40 -1.09 1.49 -20.25
N VAL A 41 -0.71 0.85 -21.38
CA VAL A 41 -0.30 -0.57 -21.38
C VAL A 41 0.94 -0.78 -20.51
N ASN A 42 1.93 0.10 -20.64
CA ASN A 42 3.14 0.03 -19.83
C ASN A 42 2.84 0.23 -18.33
N ALA A 43 1.97 1.17 -17.97
CA ALA A 43 1.55 1.38 -16.58
C ALA A 43 0.85 0.13 -16.01
N LEU A 44 -0.03 -0.52 -16.79
CA LEU A 44 -0.76 -1.71 -16.36
C LEU A 44 0.17 -2.88 -16.11
N VAL A 45 1.05 -3.19 -17.07
CA VAL A 45 2.03 -4.28 -16.96
C VAL A 45 2.93 -4.04 -15.75
N LYS A 46 3.33 -2.79 -15.51
CA LYS A 46 4.20 -2.46 -14.39
C LYS A 46 3.57 -2.78 -13.05
N ILE A 47 2.30 -2.43 -12.83
CA ILE A 47 1.61 -2.69 -11.56
C ILE A 47 1.42 -4.20 -11.33
N LEU A 48 1.05 -4.96 -12.37
CA LEU A 48 0.90 -6.42 -12.26
C LEU A 48 2.22 -7.14 -11.95
N VAL A 49 3.29 -6.72 -12.63
CA VAL A 49 4.62 -7.30 -12.40
C VAL A 49 5.20 -6.85 -11.06
N ASP A 50 5.02 -5.58 -10.66
CA ASP A 50 5.42 -5.10 -9.33
C ASP A 50 4.75 -5.92 -8.23
N PHE A 51 3.45 -6.22 -8.34
CA PHE A 51 2.76 -7.07 -7.36
C PHE A 51 3.33 -8.50 -7.33
N SER A 52 3.63 -9.07 -8.49
CA SER A 52 4.20 -10.42 -8.60
C SER A 52 5.62 -10.51 -8.01
N VAL A 53 6.47 -9.54 -8.30
CA VAL A 53 7.82 -9.43 -7.72
C VAL A 53 7.72 -9.20 -6.21
N SER A 54 6.85 -8.29 -5.77
CA SER A 54 6.60 -8.05 -4.34
C SER A 54 6.18 -9.32 -3.62
N THR A 55 5.28 -10.11 -4.22
CA THR A 55 4.82 -11.40 -3.69
C THR A 55 5.98 -12.35 -3.44
N VAL A 56 6.79 -12.61 -4.46
CA VAL A 56 7.90 -13.57 -4.37
C VAL A 56 8.95 -13.09 -3.36
N VAL A 57 9.32 -11.81 -3.42
CA VAL A 57 10.40 -11.27 -2.60
C VAL A 57 9.99 -11.11 -1.14
N TYR A 58 8.77 -10.65 -0.87
CA TYR A 58 8.26 -10.57 0.49
C TYR A 58 8.09 -11.96 1.10
N PHE A 59 7.61 -12.94 0.33
CA PHE A 59 7.51 -14.33 0.78
C PHE A 59 8.86 -14.93 1.15
N ALA A 60 9.86 -14.77 0.28
CA ALA A 60 11.16 -15.41 0.45
C ALA A 60 12.06 -14.71 1.48
N VAL A 61 11.95 -13.38 1.61
CA VAL A 61 12.88 -12.57 2.42
C VAL A 61 12.14 -11.58 3.31
N GLY A 62 11.25 -10.76 2.74
CA GLY A 62 10.69 -9.62 3.46
C GLY A 62 9.95 -9.99 4.75
N TYR A 63 9.09 -11.00 4.71
CA TYR A 63 8.35 -11.44 5.90
C TYR A 63 9.28 -11.98 7.01
N ALA A 64 10.40 -12.61 6.64
CA ALA A 64 11.41 -13.03 7.60
C ALA A 64 12.14 -11.83 8.22
N VAL A 65 12.38 -10.77 7.46
CA VAL A 65 12.97 -9.52 7.97
C VAL A 65 12.03 -8.82 8.95
N ALA A 66 10.73 -8.76 8.67
CA ALA A 66 9.74 -8.09 9.52
C ALA A 66 9.30 -8.92 10.74
N TYR A 67 9.16 -10.24 10.59
CA TYR A 67 8.51 -11.12 11.57
C TYR A 67 9.32 -12.35 11.98
N GLY A 68 10.55 -12.54 11.46
CA GLY A 68 11.40 -13.69 11.77
C GLY A 68 10.85 -15.03 11.30
N THR A 69 9.82 -15.02 10.44
CA THR A 69 9.10 -16.22 10.01
C THR A 69 9.41 -16.55 8.55
N THR A 70 9.61 -17.84 8.25
CA THR A 70 9.83 -18.36 6.90
C THR A 70 8.75 -19.38 6.55
N PHE A 71 8.44 -19.53 5.26
CA PHE A 71 7.41 -20.46 4.78
C PHE A 71 7.98 -21.76 4.19
N PHE A 72 9.29 -21.96 4.25
CA PHE A 72 9.96 -23.18 3.79
C PHE A 72 9.91 -24.27 4.87
N VAL A 73 8.70 -24.62 5.31
CA VAL A 73 8.40 -25.60 6.35
C VAL A 73 7.33 -26.59 5.87
N GLY A 74 7.04 -27.62 6.68
CA GLY A 74 6.07 -28.66 6.33
C GLY A 74 4.64 -28.12 6.14
N ALA A 75 3.88 -28.72 5.23
CA ALA A 75 2.51 -28.31 4.92
C ALA A 75 1.57 -28.36 6.14
N GLU A 76 1.76 -29.33 7.05
CA GLU A 76 0.99 -29.42 8.29
C GLU A 76 1.20 -28.19 9.19
N GLN A 77 2.43 -27.68 9.26
CA GLN A 77 2.75 -26.47 10.02
C GLN A 77 2.11 -25.24 9.37
N LEU A 78 2.14 -25.15 8.04
CA LEU A 78 1.51 -24.06 7.29
C LEU A 78 -0.02 -24.08 7.40
N ALA A 79 -0.63 -25.27 7.48
CA ALA A 79 -2.08 -25.44 7.60
C ALA A 79 -2.60 -25.29 9.03
N ALA A 80 -1.71 -25.24 10.02
CA ALA A 80 -2.07 -25.05 11.43
C ALA A 80 -2.94 -23.79 11.61
N LYS A 81 -3.89 -23.85 12.56
CA LYS A 81 -4.85 -22.76 12.84
C LYS A 81 -5.59 -22.28 11.59
N ASN A 82 -5.97 -23.20 10.70
CA ASN A 82 -6.61 -22.90 9.41
C ASN A 82 -5.76 -22.03 8.48
N GLY A 83 -4.43 -22.12 8.60
CA GLY A 83 -3.49 -21.33 7.80
C GLY A 83 -3.47 -19.85 8.14
N TYR A 84 -3.84 -19.45 9.36
CA TYR A 84 -3.88 -18.05 9.78
C TYR A 84 -2.59 -17.29 9.44
N ASP A 85 -1.42 -17.89 9.67
CA ASP A 85 -0.13 -17.24 9.38
C ASP A 85 0.10 -17.03 7.87
N LEU A 86 -0.38 -17.93 7.01
CA LEU A 86 -0.36 -17.76 5.55
C LEU A 86 -1.32 -16.64 5.11
N VAL A 87 -2.49 -16.57 5.71
CA VAL A 87 -3.46 -15.50 5.39
C VAL A 87 -2.96 -14.16 5.91
N LYS A 88 -2.35 -14.11 7.09
CA LYS A 88 -1.69 -12.92 7.64
C LYS A 88 -0.54 -12.47 6.74
N PHE A 89 0.27 -13.40 6.22
CA PHE A 89 1.24 -13.10 5.18
C PHE A 89 0.57 -12.46 3.96
N PHE A 90 -0.51 -13.05 3.44
CA PHE A 90 -1.19 -12.50 2.27
C PHE A 90 -1.72 -11.09 2.55
N PHE A 91 -2.30 -10.85 3.72
CA PHE A 91 -2.72 -9.52 4.15
C PHE A 91 -1.55 -8.53 4.15
N LEU A 92 -0.46 -8.82 4.87
CA LEU A 92 0.68 -7.89 4.99
C LEU A 92 1.47 -7.73 3.70
N LEU A 93 1.53 -8.77 2.86
CA LEU A 93 2.05 -8.67 1.50
C LEU A 93 1.33 -7.58 0.69
N THR A 94 0.00 -7.49 0.80
CA THR A 94 -0.75 -6.48 0.04
C THR A 94 -0.44 -5.06 0.50
N PHE A 95 0.00 -4.86 1.76
CA PHE A 95 0.48 -3.59 2.30
C PHE A 95 1.90 -3.30 1.79
N ALA A 96 2.79 -4.30 1.85
CA ALA A 96 4.15 -4.21 1.32
C ALA A 96 4.16 -3.81 -0.16
N ALA A 97 3.30 -4.46 -0.97
CA ALA A 97 3.17 -4.19 -2.39
C ALA A 97 2.52 -2.82 -2.69
N ALA A 98 1.82 -2.19 -1.74
CA ALA A 98 1.22 -0.86 -1.95
C ALA A 98 2.30 0.23 -2.09
N ILE A 99 3.47 0.03 -1.47
CA ILE A 99 4.58 0.98 -1.48
C ILE A 99 5.16 1.19 -2.89
N PRO A 100 5.58 0.15 -3.63
CA PRO A 100 6.01 0.32 -5.02
C PRO A 100 4.88 0.88 -5.90
N ALA A 101 3.60 0.57 -5.62
CA ALA A 101 2.47 1.18 -6.33
C ALA A 101 2.36 2.71 -6.08
N ILE A 102 2.58 3.19 -4.85
CA ILE A 102 2.64 4.62 -4.51
C ILE A 102 3.80 5.30 -5.28
N ILE A 103 4.98 4.68 -5.24
CA ILE A 103 6.18 5.20 -5.92
C ILE A 103 5.94 5.25 -7.43
N SER A 104 5.34 4.19 -7.98
CA SER A 104 5.02 4.03 -9.40
C SER A 104 4.28 5.23 -9.97
N GLY A 105 3.20 5.67 -9.30
CA GLY A 105 2.40 6.81 -9.76
C GLY A 105 3.19 8.12 -9.85
N GLY A 106 4.14 8.34 -8.92
CA GLY A 106 5.02 9.52 -8.93
C GLY A 106 6.03 9.52 -10.08
N ILE A 107 6.53 8.34 -10.46
CA ILE A 107 7.60 8.16 -11.45
C ILE A 107 7.11 7.71 -12.83
N ALA A 108 5.78 7.62 -13.01
CA ALA A 108 5.15 7.20 -14.24
C ALA A 108 5.66 7.96 -15.48
N GLU A 109 5.64 7.28 -16.62
CA GLU A 109 6.02 7.75 -17.96
C GLU A 109 7.51 8.04 -18.21
N ARG A 110 8.38 7.97 -17.19
CA ARG A 110 9.81 8.29 -17.34
C ARG A 110 10.77 7.33 -16.63
N ALA A 111 10.29 6.53 -15.68
CA ALA A 111 11.06 5.45 -15.10
C ALA A 111 11.26 4.30 -16.10
N LYS A 112 12.46 3.71 -16.11
CA LYS A 112 12.74 2.47 -16.84
C LYS A 112 12.20 1.28 -16.07
N PHE A 113 11.66 0.30 -16.79
CA PHE A 113 10.98 -0.87 -16.21
C PHE A 113 11.87 -1.70 -15.26
N TRP A 114 12.98 -2.25 -15.75
CA TRP A 114 13.86 -3.12 -14.95
C TRP A 114 14.49 -2.44 -13.72
N PRO A 115 15.04 -1.22 -13.82
CA PRO A 115 15.52 -0.51 -12.64
C PRO A 115 14.45 -0.32 -11.57
N GLN A 116 13.20 -0.03 -11.98
CA GLN A 116 12.09 0.03 -11.04
C GLN A 116 11.80 -1.33 -10.41
N LEU A 117 11.73 -2.43 -11.17
CA LEU A 117 11.49 -3.76 -10.60
C LEU A 117 12.56 -4.18 -9.58
N ILE A 118 13.83 -3.87 -9.86
CA ILE A 118 14.93 -4.13 -8.93
C ILE A 118 14.77 -3.29 -7.66
N ALA A 119 14.40 -2.01 -7.81
CA ALA A 119 14.09 -1.15 -6.66
C ALA A 119 12.91 -1.70 -5.84
N THR A 120 11.83 -2.16 -6.50
CA THR A 120 10.69 -2.84 -5.86
C THR A 120 11.16 -4.05 -5.05
N ALA A 121 12.00 -4.91 -5.62
CA ALA A 121 12.54 -6.07 -4.90
C ALA A 121 13.34 -5.66 -3.66
N VAL A 122 14.21 -4.65 -3.75
CA VAL A 122 14.99 -4.17 -2.58
C VAL A 122 14.08 -3.54 -1.52
N ILE A 123 13.08 -2.76 -1.96
CA ILE A 123 12.16 -2.08 -1.05
C ILE A 123 11.32 -3.11 -0.29
N VAL A 124 10.69 -4.04 -1.01
CA VAL A 124 9.77 -5.02 -0.43
C VAL A 124 10.51 -6.16 0.26
N GLY A 125 11.74 -6.47 -0.14
CA GLY A 125 12.55 -7.52 0.50
C GLY A 125 13.28 -7.06 1.76
N PHE A 126 13.58 -5.76 1.89
CA PHE A 126 14.45 -5.28 2.96
C PHE A 126 14.01 -3.94 3.55
N VAL A 127 13.92 -2.88 2.74
CA VAL A 127 13.73 -1.51 3.26
C VAL A 127 12.40 -1.36 4.00
N TYR A 128 11.29 -1.74 3.38
CA TYR A 128 9.98 -1.69 4.03
C TYR A 128 9.87 -2.66 5.20
N PRO A 129 10.17 -3.96 5.05
CA PRO A 129 10.06 -4.92 6.15
C PRO A 129 10.89 -4.55 7.38
N PHE A 130 12.01 -3.85 7.20
CA PHE A 130 12.80 -3.32 8.30
C PHE A 130 11.98 -2.33 9.17
N PHE A 131 11.29 -1.37 8.54
CA PHE A 131 10.43 -0.42 9.25
C PHE A 131 9.14 -1.08 9.75
N GLU A 132 8.57 -2.00 8.97
CA GLU A 132 7.43 -2.83 9.37
C GLU A 132 7.73 -3.58 10.67
N GLY A 133 8.86 -4.28 10.75
CA GLY A 133 9.27 -5.01 11.95
C GLY A 133 9.53 -4.10 13.16
N ILE A 134 10.05 -2.88 12.95
CA ILE A 134 10.21 -1.91 14.03
C ILE A 134 8.84 -1.49 14.59
N VAL A 135 7.93 -1.08 13.70
CA VAL A 135 6.67 -0.46 14.10
C VAL A 135 5.67 -1.50 14.60
N TRP A 136 5.53 -2.63 13.90
CA TRP A 136 4.51 -3.65 14.15
C TRP A 136 5.02 -4.94 14.78
N ASN A 137 6.33 -5.13 14.89
CA ASN A 137 6.92 -6.32 15.52
C ASN A 137 7.98 -6.00 16.60
N GLN A 138 8.06 -4.75 17.06
CA GLN A 138 8.90 -4.31 18.19
C GLN A 138 10.40 -4.59 18.00
N HIS A 139 10.86 -4.70 16.75
CA HIS A 139 12.27 -5.01 16.46
C HIS A 139 13.23 -3.94 16.98
N PHE A 140 14.43 -4.39 17.35
CA PHE A 140 15.59 -3.56 17.75
C PHE A 140 15.37 -2.64 18.97
N GLY A 141 14.29 -2.84 19.73
CA GLY A 141 14.01 -2.06 20.95
C GLY A 141 13.64 -0.59 20.71
N VAL A 142 13.39 -0.20 19.46
CA VAL A 142 13.09 1.21 19.09
C VAL A 142 11.79 1.69 19.76
N GLN A 143 10.75 0.87 19.78
CA GLN A 143 9.49 1.20 20.46
C GLN A 143 9.68 1.42 21.97
N ALA A 144 10.50 0.59 22.62
CA ALA A 144 10.84 0.76 24.03
C ALA A 144 11.62 2.06 24.29
N TRP A 145 12.54 2.41 23.38
CA TRP A 145 13.24 3.69 23.41
C TRP A 145 12.29 4.88 23.24
N ILE A 146 11.37 4.84 22.26
CA ILE A 146 10.34 5.89 22.06
C ILE A 146 9.50 6.04 23.33
N LYS A 147 9.01 4.93 23.88
CA LYS A 147 8.22 4.94 25.12
C LYS A 147 8.98 5.54 26.30
N GLY A 148 10.28 5.25 26.42
CA GLY A 148 11.15 5.84 27.44
C GLY A 148 11.28 7.36 27.32
N LEU A 149 11.19 7.91 26.10
CA LEU A 149 11.29 9.34 25.83
C LEU A 149 9.95 10.09 25.90
N THR A 150 8.87 9.48 25.40
CA THR A 150 7.58 10.16 25.19
C THR A 150 6.50 9.72 26.17
N GLY A 151 6.73 8.63 26.91
CA GLY A 151 5.73 7.98 27.76
C GLY A 151 4.77 7.04 27.02
N ALA A 152 4.85 6.95 25.69
CA ALA A 152 3.98 6.11 24.88
C ALA A 152 4.73 5.46 23.71
N GLU A 153 4.29 4.27 23.29
CA GLU A 153 4.81 3.65 22.07
C GLU A 153 4.30 4.38 20.83
N PHE A 154 5.07 4.33 19.75
CA PHE A 154 4.62 4.83 18.47
C PHE A 154 3.51 3.94 17.94
N HIS A 155 2.34 4.52 17.71
CA HIS A 155 1.15 3.80 17.28
C HIS A 155 0.77 4.17 15.84
N ASP A 156 0.95 3.22 14.93
CA ASP A 156 0.46 3.29 13.56
C ASP A 156 -0.47 2.12 13.31
N PHE A 157 -1.78 2.37 13.33
CA PHE A 157 -2.78 1.31 13.38
C PHE A 157 -2.87 0.48 12.09
N ALA A 158 -2.87 1.15 10.95
CA ALA A 158 -3.03 0.53 9.64
C ALA A 158 -1.96 0.97 8.64
N GLY A 159 -1.00 1.82 9.02
CA GLY A 159 0.13 2.13 8.14
C GLY A 159 0.09 3.52 7.52
N SER A 160 -0.45 4.51 8.24
CA SER A 160 -0.35 5.92 7.85
C SER A 160 1.10 6.36 7.67
N VAL A 161 2.01 5.85 8.50
CA VAL A 161 3.44 6.11 8.38
C VAL A 161 4.13 4.96 7.67
N VAL A 162 4.00 3.73 8.16
CA VAL A 162 4.83 2.60 7.70
C VAL A 162 4.55 2.18 6.25
N VAL A 163 3.35 2.46 5.73
CA VAL A 163 3.01 2.26 4.31
C VAL A 163 2.99 3.58 3.57
N HIS A 164 2.08 4.49 3.93
CA HIS A 164 1.82 5.68 3.13
C HIS A 164 2.95 6.72 3.19
N ALA A 165 3.44 7.07 4.38
CA ALA A 165 4.53 8.04 4.48
C ALA A 165 5.84 7.47 3.95
N VAL A 166 6.19 6.21 4.27
CA VAL A 166 7.38 5.53 3.70
C VAL A 166 7.32 5.54 2.17
N GLY A 167 6.19 5.12 1.59
CA GLY A 167 6.00 5.18 0.14
C GLY A 167 6.11 6.59 -0.42
N GLY A 168 5.49 7.58 0.25
CA GLY A 168 5.55 8.99 -0.15
C GLY A 168 6.96 9.59 -0.11
N TRP A 169 7.74 9.31 0.94
CA TRP A 169 9.11 9.81 1.07
C TRP A 169 10.06 9.17 0.05
N ILE A 170 9.93 7.86 -0.19
CA ILE A 170 10.70 7.19 -1.25
C ILE A 170 10.27 7.74 -2.62
N ALA A 171 8.98 7.93 -2.86
CA ALA A 171 8.46 8.51 -4.10
C ALA A 171 8.99 9.93 -4.32
N LEU A 172 9.03 10.76 -3.28
CA LEU A 172 9.61 12.10 -3.34
C LEU A 172 11.08 12.05 -3.77
N GLY A 173 11.88 11.21 -3.11
CA GLY A 173 13.28 11.00 -3.49
C GLY A 173 13.43 10.57 -4.95
N ALA A 174 12.62 9.60 -5.39
CA ALA A 174 12.63 9.11 -6.76
C ALA A 174 12.21 10.18 -7.80
N VAL A 175 11.21 11.01 -7.47
CA VAL A 175 10.76 12.12 -8.31
C VAL A 175 11.84 13.19 -8.44
N LEU A 176 12.53 13.53 -7.34
CA LEU A 176 13.61 14.51 -7.34
C LEU A 176 14.81 14.04 -8.18
N LEU A 177 15.18 12.75 -8.09
CA LEU A 177 16.28 12.18 -8.85
C LEU A 177 15.98 11.99 -10.34
N LEU A 178 14.74 11.59 -10.69
CA LEU A 178 14.32 11.44 -12.09
C LEU A 178 14.04 12.78 -12.77
N GLY A 179 13.70 13.80 -12.00
CA GLY A 179 13.32 15.11 -12.50
C GLY A 179 11.94 15.17 -13.15
N ALA A 180 11.67 16.31 -13.78
CA ALA A 180 10.40 16.62 -14.42
C ALA A 180 10.13 15.76 -15.67
N ARG A 181 8.86 15.48 -15.97
CA ARG A 181 8.47 14.85 -17.23
C ARG A 181 8.89 15.74 -18.41
N SER A 182 9.30 15.13 -19.51
CA SER A 182 9.65 15.86 -20.74
C SER A 182 8.48 16.76 -21.17
N ASN A 183 8.79 18.01 -21.49
CA ASN A 183 7.84 19.07 -21.86
C ASN A 183 6.87 19.53 -20.76
N ARG A 184 7.09 19.15 -19.48
CA ARG A 184 6.27 19.66 -18.37
C ARG A 184 6.49 21.16 -18.12
N TYR A 185 7.74 21.60 -18.17
CA TYR A 185 8.15 23.00 -18.01
C TYR A 185 8.79 23.47 -19.31
N ARG A 186 8.25 24.54 -19.89
CA ARG A 186 8.77 25.18 -21.10
C ARG A 186 9.94 26.10 -20.76
N LYS A 187 10.73 26.49 -21.78
CA LYS A 187 11.89 27.40 -21.61
C LYS A 187 11.51 28.78 -21.05
N ASP A 188 10.26 29.20 -21.23
CA ASP A 188 9.68 30.44 -20.72
C ASP A 188 9.12 30.30 -19.28
N GLY A 189 9.29 29.13 -18.64
CA GLY A 189 8.75 28.83 -17.32
C GLY A 189 7.29 28.41 -17.31
N ALA A 190 6.59 28.44 -18.45
CA ALA A 190 5.19 28.03 -18.52
C ALA A 190 5.02 26.52 -18.32
N ILE A 191 3.93 26.13 -17.65
CA ILE A 191 3.61 24.73 -17.36
C ILE A 191 2.75 24.17 -18.49
N SER A 192 3.17 23.05 -19.08
CA SER A 192 2.33 22.26 -19.96
C SER A 192 1.43 21.33 -19.14
N ALA A 193 0.12 21.52 -19.27
CA ALA A 193 -0.83 20.56 -18.75
C ALA A 193 -0.72 19.25 -19.54
N HIS A 194 -0.64 18.14 -18.81
CA HIS A 194 -0.76 16.80 -19.38
C HIS A 194 -2.08 16.24 -18.85
N PRO A 195 -3.17 16.35 -19.61
CA PRO A 195 -4.48 15.93 -19.12
C PRO A 195 -4.49 14.42 -18.87
N PRO A 196 -5.28 13.96 -17.89
CA PRO A 196 -5.56 12.54 -17.70
C PRO A 196 -6.06 11.91 -19.00
N SER A 197 -5.67 10.67 -19.28
CA SER A 197 -6.15 9.95 -20.47
C SER A 197 -7.56 9.40 -20.31
N SER A 198 -8.04 9.20 -19.09
CA SER A 198 -9.40 8.69 -18.80
C SER A 198 -9.84 9.08 -17.39
N ILE A 199 -10.76 10.06 -17.30
CA ILE A 199 -11.45 10.40 -16.05
C ILE A 199 -12.27 9.21 -15.53
N PRO A 200 -12.99 8.42 -16.35
CA PRO A 200 -13.68 7.23 -15.87
C PRO A 200 -12.77 6.20 -15.20
N PHE A 201 -11.56 5.96 -15.73
CA PHE A 201 -10.60 5.05 -15.09
C PHE A 201 -10.05 5.63 -13.78
N LEU A 202 -9.75 6.92 -13.77
CA LEU A 202 -9.32 7.62 -12.55
C LEU A 202 -10.39 7.48 -11.45
N ALA A 203 -11.65 7.75 -11.78
CA ALA A 203 -12.78 7.66 -10.86
C ALA A 203 -13.04 6.21 -10.40
N LEU A 204 -12.97 5.23 -11.31
CA LEU A 204 -13.10 3.81 -10.98
C LEU A 204 -11.99 3.36 -10.01
N GLY A 205 -10.75 3.77 -10.28
CA GLY A 205 -9.62 3.47 -9.41
C GLY A 205 -9.81 4.04 -8.01
N ALA A 206 -10.23 5.31 -7.91
CA ALA A 206 -10.54 5.95 -6.64
C ALA A 206 -11.66 5.23 -5.86
N TRP A 207 -12.74 4.81 -6.53
CA TRP A 207 -13.83 4.07 -5.89
C TRP A 207 -13.42 2.67 -5.42
N ILE A 208 -12.59 1.96 -6.18
CA ILE A 208 -12.05 0.66 -5.76
C ILE A 208 -11.15 0.84 -4.52
N LEU A 209 -10.31 1.88 -4.51
CA LEU A 209 -9.47 2.22 -3.35
C LEU A 209 -10.33 2.50 -2.11
N THR A 210 -11.44 3.25 -2.26
CA THR A 210 -12.39 3.49 -1.17
C THR A 210 -12.89 2.20 -0.53
N VAL A 211 -13.30 1.22 -1.33
CA VAL A 211 -13.77 -0.07 -0.81
C VAL A 211 -12.62 -0.79 -0.12
N GLY A 212 -11.46 -0.86 -0.78
CA GLY A 212 -10.30 -1.56 -0.24
C GLY A 212 -9.74 -0.95 1.06
N TRP A 213 -9.91 0.35 1.28
CA TRP A 213 -9.51 1.03 2.51
C TRP A 213 -10.23 0.50 3.77
N PHE A 214 -11.45 -0.03 3.63
CA PHE A 214 -12.10 -0.71 4.75
C PHE A 214 -11.38 -2.03 5.09
N GLY A 215 -10.91 -2.76 4.09
CA GLY A 215 -10.03 -3.92 4.29
C GLY A 215 -8.73 -3.52 4.97
N PHE A 216 -8.11 -2.45 4.49
CA PHE A 216 -6.85 -1.92 5.00
C PHE A 216 -6.96 -1.47 6.46
N ASN A 217 -8.00 -0.69 6.81
CA ASN A 217 -8.15 -0.16 8.16
C ASN A 217 -8.82 -1.16 9.11
N VAL A 218 -10.04 -1.62 8.82
CA VAL A 218 -10.83 -2.40 9.78
C VAL A 218 -10.17 -3.75 10.05
N MET A 219 -9.62 -4.41 9.02
CA MET A 219 -9.02 -5.73 9.18
C MET A 219 -7.58 -5.68 9.69
N SER A 220 -6.96 -4.49 9.83
CA SER A 220 -5.70 -4.33 10.58
C SER A 220 -5.82 -4.66 12.07
N ALA A 221 -7.05 -4.86 12.56
CA ALA A 221 -7.30 -5.52 13.84
C ALA A 221 -6.75 -6.97 13.89
N GLN A 222 -6.61 -7.63 12.73
CA GLN A 222 -6.08 -8.99 12.49
C GLN A 222 -6.87 -10.16 13.10
N THR A 223 -7.62 -9.93 14.19
CA THR A 223 -8.48 -10.93 14.85
C THR A 223 -9.82 -10.33 15.22
N LEU A 224 -10.84 -11.18 15.31
CA LEU A 224 -12.22 -10.77 15.57
C LEU A 224 -12.42 -10.16 16.96
N ASP A 225 -11.61 -10.54 17.95
CA ASP A 225 -11.68 -9.95 19.29
C ASP A 225 -11.21 -8.48 19.33
N LYS A 226 -10.49 -8.03 18.30
CA LYS A 226 -9.95 -6.67 18.18
C LYS A 226 -10.68 -5.80 17.17
N ILE A 227 -11.65 -6.35 16.43
CA ILE A 227 -12.44 -5.57 15.47
C ILE A 227 -13.18 -4.42 16.18
N SER A 228 -13.26 -3.27 15.52
CA SER A 228 -13.97 -2.12 16.06
C SER A 228 -14.80 -1.42 14.99
N GLY A 229 -16.10 -1.28 15.27
CA GLY A 229 -17.00 -0.48 14.43
C GLY A 229 -16.61 0.99 14.38
N LEU A 230 -15.90 1.49 15.42
CA LEU A 230 -15.40 2.86 15.45
C LEU A 230 -14.34 3.08 14.36
N VAL A 231 -13.47 2.11 14.09
CA VAL A 231 -12.49 2.19 13.00
C VAL A 231 -13.19 2.29 11.65
N ALA A 232 -14.26 1.51 11.44
CA ALA A 232 -15.03 1.56 10.20
C ALA A 232 -15.70 2.92 9.98
N VAL A 233 -16.38 3.45 11.00
CA VAL A 233 -17.07 4.75 10.91
C VAL A 233 -16.06 5.90 10.78
N ASN A 234 -14.94 5.87 11.51
CA ASN A 234 -13.89 6.88 11.38
C ASN A 234 -13.27 6.88 9.99
N SER A 235 -13.06 5.69 9.38
CA SER A 235 -12.56 5.58 8.01
C SER A 235 -13.52 6.20 7.00
N LEU A 236 -14.83 5.93 7.15
CA LEU A 236 -15.87 6.52 6.31
C LEU A 236 -15.92 8.05 6.48
N MET A 237 -15.95 8.53 7.71
CA MET A 237 -16.04 9.97 8.00
C MET A 237 -14.80 10.73 7.56
N ALA A 238 -13.60 10.15 7.66
CA ALA A 238 -12.37 10.73 7.15
C ALA A 238 -12.41 10.87 5.61
N MET A 239 -12.86 9.83 4.91
CA MET A 239 -13.03 9.89 3.44
C MET A 239 -14.05 10.96 3.05
N VAL A 240 -15.24 10.96 3.65
CA VAL A 240 -16.30 11.95 3.35
C VAL A 240 -15.82 13.37 3.66
N GLY A 241 -15.19 13.58 4.81
CA GLY A 241 -14.62 14.86 5.20
C GLY A 241 -13.56 15.36 4.21
N GLY A 242 -12.66 14.48 3.77
CA GLY A 242 -11.66 14.80 2.75
C GLY A 242 -12.29 15.21 1.41
N THR A 243 -13.31 14.47 0.95
CA THR A 243 -14.03 14.80 -0.29
C THR A 243 -14.78 16.12 -0.19
N LEU A 244 -15.47 16.40 0.92
CA LEU A 244 -16.18 17.67 1.12
C LEU A 244 -15.22 18.86 1.24
N ALA A 245 -14.08 18.67 1.92
CA ALA A 245 -13.03 19.69 1.98
C ALA A 245 -12.45 19.97 0.58
N ALA A 246 -12.18 18.92 -0.21
CA ALA A 246 -11.73 19.06 -1.59
C ALA A 246 -12.77 19.80 -2.46
N LEU A 247 -14.06 19.49 -2.34
CA LEU A 247 -15.14 20.21 -3.03
C LEU A 247 -15.19 21.70 -2.65
N ALA A 248 -15.04 22.01 -1.36
CA ALA A 248 -15.11 23.39 -0.88
C ALA A 248 -13.91 24.23 -1.34
N VAL A 249 -12.70 23.66 -1.32
CA VAL A 249 -11.45 24.35 -1.64
C VAL A 249 -11.13 24.32 -3.14
N GLY A 250 -11.53 23.25 -3.83
CA GLY A 250 -11.22 22.99 -5.24
C GLY A 250 -11.99 23.84 -6.25
N LYS A 251 -12.67 24.92 -5.84
CA LYS A 251 -13.43 25.80 -6.74
C LYS A 251 -12.61 26.11 -8.00
N ASN A 252 -13.13 25.64 -9.15
CA ASN A 252 -12.59 25.78 -10.51
C ASN A 252 -11.50 24.77 -10.93
N ASP A 253 -11.31 23.65 -10.23
CA ASP A 253 -10.51 22.53 -10.76
C ASP A 253 -11.36 21.69 -11.73
N PRO A 254 -11.03 21.60 -13.03
CA PRO A 254 -11.78 20.78 -13.98
C PRO A 254 -11.64 19.26 -13.72
N GLY A 255 -10.82 18.85 -12.74
CA GLY A 255 -10.65 17.47 -12.29
C GLY A 255 -11.52 17.04 -11.11
N PHE A 256 -12.13 17.98 -10.36
CA PHE A 256 -13.09 17.75 -9.26
C PHE A 256 -14.03 18.94 -9.04
#